data_AF-A0A5E4YGV2-F1
#
_entry.id   AF-A0A5E4YGV2-F1
#
_cell.length_a   1.000
_cell.length_b   1.000
_cell.length_c   1.000
_cell.angle_alpha   90.00
_cell.angle_beta   90.00
_cell.angle_gamma   90.00
#
_symmetry.space_group_name_H-M   'P 1'
#
loop_
_entity.id
_entity.type
_entity.pdbx_description
1 polymer ?
#
loop_
_entity_poly.entity_id
_entity_poly.type
_entity_poly.pdbx_seq_one_letter_code
_entity_poly.pdbx_strand_id
1 'polypeptide(L)'
;MARTSGELKHGEGLAALADLARRRDASLRAALVRMTAAAREANEAVTACERACEAQRRVWQDALSCGGVYGRREAASAPNVVEAQRAALGEARTRHSAALAHAKQAADEVHQQHERLQANARKQEKLRELLTFYRR
;
A
#
# COMPACT_ATOMS: atom_id res chain seq x y z
N MET A 1 -28.24 -46.71 -14.10
CA MET A 1 -27.76 -45.99 -15.30
C MET A 1 -26.29 -45.70 -15.10
N ALA A 2 -25.40 -46.37 -15.84
CA ALA A 2 -23.95 -46.13 -15.76
C ALA A 2 -23.60 -44.87 -16.57
N ARG A 3 -22.85 -43.93 -15.95
CA ARG A 3 -22.41 -42.69 -16.60
C ARG A 3 -21.51 -42.99 -17.79
N THR A 4 -21.60 -42.16 -18.82
CA THR A 4 -20.77 -42.33 -20.02
C THR A 4 -19.30 -41.95 -19.72
N SER A 5 -18.34 -42.54 -20.43
CA SER A 5 -16.90 -42.21 -20.26
C SER A 5 -16.62 -40.71 -20.47
N GLY A 6 -17.43 -40.03 -21.29
CA GLY A 6 -17.36 -38.58 -21.49
C GLY A 6 -17.76 -37.78 -20.24
N GLU A 7 -18.84 -38.16 -19.56
CA GLU A 7 -19.31 -37.51 -18.32
C GLU A 7 -18.30 -37.63 -17.17
N LEU A 8 -17.63 -38.78 -17.06
CA LEU A 8 -16.58 -39.01 -16.04
C LEU A 8 -15.37 -38.10 -16.27
N LYS A 9 -14.91 -37.96 -17.52
CA LYS A 9 -13.80 -37.05 -17.88
C LYS A 9 -14.16 -35.58 -17.66
N HIS A 10 -15.41 -35.18 -17.91
CA HIS A 10 -15.87 -33.82 -17.64
C HIS A 10 -15.93 -33.55 -16.13
N GLY A 11 -16.37 -34.53 -15.33
CA GLY A 11 -16.36 -34.45 -13.86
C GLY A 11 -14.96 -34.28 -13.27
N GLU A 12 -13.97 -35.04 -13.76
CA GLU A 12 -12.56 -34.91 -13.34
C GLU A 12 -11.97 -33.55 -13.73
N GLY A 13 -12.25 -33.07 -14.95
CA GLY A 13 -11.83 -31.74 -15.41
C GLY A 13 -12.43 -30.60 -14.57
N LEU A 14 -13.71 -30.70 -14.21
CA LEU A 14 -14.38 -29.71 -13.35
C LEU A 14 -13.84 -29.72 -11.92
N ALA A 15 -13.50 -30.90 -11.36
CA ALA A 15 -12.87 -31.01 -10.05
C ALA A 15 -11.48 -30.35 -10.04
N ALA A 16 -10.66 -30.59 -11.07
CA ALA A 16 -9.36 -29.96 -11.22
C ALA A 16 -9.47 -28.41 -11.31
N LEU A 17 -10.47 -27.90 -12.03
CA LEU A 17 -10.76 -26.46 -12.10
C LEU A 17 -11.17 -25.88 -10.73
N ALA A 18 -11.95 -26.63 -9.94
CA ALA A 18 -12.37 -26.20 -8.61
C ALA A 18 -11.19 -26.10 -7.64
N ASP A 19 -10.26 -27.06 -7.68
CA ASP A 19 -9.07 -27.03 -6.84
C ASP A 19 -8.10 -25.92 -7.27
N LEU A 20 -7.93 -25.71 -8.58
CA LEU A 20 -7.14 -24.57 -9.09
C LEU A 20 -7.76 -23.23 -8.64
N ALA A 21 -9.08 -23.09 -8.71
CA ALA A 21 -9.78 -21.89 -8.27
C ALA A 21 -9.58 -21.63 -6.77
N ARG A 22 -9.62 -22.67 -5.94
CA ARG A 22 -9.38 -22.58 -4.48
C ARG A 22 -7.95 -22.12 -4.16
N ARG A 23 -6.95 -22.69 -4.85
CA ARG A 23 -5.54 -22.28 -4.70
C ARG A 23 -5.34 -20.83 -5.10
N ARG A 24 -6.00 -20.39 -6.18
CA ARG A 24 -5.95 -18.99 -6.64
C ARG A 24 -6.61 -18.03 -5.66
N ASP A 25 -7.74 -18.38 -5.05
CA ASP A 25 -8.37 -17.53 -4.01
C ASP A 25 -7.48 -17.42 -2.77
N ALA A 26 -6.91 -18.53 -2.32
CA ALA A 26 -5.96 -18.51 -1.20
C ALA A 26 -4.75 -17.59 -1.49
N SER A 27 -4.18 -17.65 -2.70
CA SER A 27 -3.06 -16.80 -3.08
C SER A 27 -3.45 -15.32 -3.21
N LEU A 28 -4.63 -15.01 -3.75
CA LEU A 28 -5.14 -13.65 -3.85
C LEU A 28 -5.42 -13.04 -2.47
N ARG A 29 -5.96 -13.81 -1.53
CA ARG A 29 -6.16 -13.37 -0.14
C ARG A 29 -4.85 -13.14 0.58
N ALA A 30 -3.88 -14.05 0.43
CA ALA A 30 -2.55 -13.89 1.00
C ALA A 30 -1.85 -12.63 0.44
N ALA A 31 -2.00 -12.35 -0.86
CA ALA A 31 -1.52 -11.11 -1.46
C ALA A 31 -2.22 -9.88 -0.87
N LEU A 32 -3.55 -9.93 -0.71
CA LEU A 32 -4.29 -8.82 -0.10
C LEU A 32 -3.81 -8.51 1.33
N VAL A 33 -3.54 -9.54 2.15
CA VAL A 33 -3.02 -9.35 3.51
C VAL A 33 -1.68 -8.61 3.48
N ARG A 34 -0.74 -9.04 2.62
CA ARG A 34 0.56 -8.37 2.48
C ARG A 34 0.43 -6.93 1.98
N MET A 35 -0.41 -6.69 0.98
CA MET A 35 -0.64 -5.36 0.44
C MET A 35 -1.31 -4.43 1.47
N THR A 36 -2.22 -4.96 2.27
CA THR A 36 -2.85 -4.20 3.37
C THR A 36 -1.83 -3.83 4.45
N ALA A 37 -0.91 -4.74 4.78
CA ALA A 37 0.19 -4.45 5.70
C ALA A 37 1.12 -3.36 5.12
N ALA A 38 1.54 -3.50 3.87
CA ALA A 38 2.37 -2.50 3.18
C ALA A 38 1.69 -1.11 3.10
N ALA A 39 0.37 -1.06 2.87
CA ALA A 39 -0.37 0.19 2.87
C ALA A 39 -0.41 0.86 4.26
N ARG A 40 -0.48 0.08 5.35
CA ARG A 40 -0.37 0.60 6.72
C ARG A 40 1.03 1.15 7.00
N GLU A 41 2.07 0.40 6.64
CA GLU A 41 3.46 0.83 6.78
C GLU A 41 3.73 2.13 6.00
N ALA A 42 3.21 2.24 4.78
CA ALA A 42 3.31 3.46 3.98
C ALA A 42 2.62 4.66 4.66
N ASN A 43 1.45 4.43 5.28
CA ASN A 43 0.74 5.49 6.02
C ASN A 43 1.48 5.88 7.31
N GLU A 44 2.08 4.93 8.02
CA GLU A 44 2.95 5.21 9.17
C GLU A 44 4.17 6.04 8.76
N ALA A 45 4.77 5.74 7.61
CA ALA A 45 5.87 6.52 7.05
C ALA A 45 5.45 7.96 6.71
N VAL A 46 4.23 8.18 6.21
CA VAL A 46 3.67 9.52 6.02
C VAL A 46 3.59 10.27 7.35
N THR A 47 3.00 9.66 8.38
CA THR A 47 2.90 10.28 9.71
C THR A 47 4.27 10.59 10.31
N ALA A 48 5.25 9.71 10.12
CA ALA A 48 6.63 9.96 10.55
C ALA A 48 7.25 11.15 9.81
N CYS A 49 7.02 11.27 8.50
CA CYS A 49 7.48 12.41 7.70
C CYS A 49 6.79 13.72 8.09
N GLU A 50 5.51 13.69 8.46
CA GLU A 50 4.78 14.86 8.97
C GLU A 50 5.40 15.38 10.25
N ARG A 51 5.61 14.50 11.23
CA ARG A 51 6.27 14.84 12.50
C ARG A 51 7.68 15.39 12.27
N ALA A 52 8.43 14.80 11.35
CA ALA A 52 9.76 15.29 10.99
C ALA A 52 9.71 16.69 10.35
N CYS A 53 8.75 16.94 9.46
CA CYS A 53 8.53 18.27 8.88
C CYS A 53 8.16 19.31 9.96
N GLU A 54 7.31 18.94 10.91
CA GLU A 54 6.92 19.82 12.03
C GLU A 54 8.11 20.13 12.95
N ALA A 55 8.89 19.11 13.31
CA ALA A 55 10.10 19.29 14.11
C ALA A 55 11.10 20.22 13.39
N GLN A 56 11.33 19.99 12.11
CA GLN A 56 12.24 20.81 11.30
C GLN A 56 11.74 22.26 11.16
N ARG A 57 10.41 22.45 11.07
CA ARG A 57 9.79 23.77 11.04
C ARG A 57 10.04 24.55 12.33
N ARG A 58 9.93 23.88 13.49
CA ARG A 58 10.24 24.49 14.80
C ARG A 58 11.70 24.90 14.89
N VAL A 59 12.63 24.01 14.51
CA VAL A 59 14.07 24.31 14.48
C VAL A 59 14.38 25.52 13.58
N TRP A 60 13.74 25.61 12.41
CA TRP A 60 13.90 26.76 11.53
C TRP A 60 13.33 28.05 12.14
N GLN A 61 12.18 27.99 12.81
CA GLN A 61 11.59 29.14 13.52
C GLN A 61 12.47 29.60 14.70
N ASP A 62 13.05 28.67 15.44
CA ASP A 62 13.99 28.96 16.53
C ASP A 62 15.28 29.61 15.99
N ALA A 63 15.80 29.14 14.87
CA ALA A 63 16.95 29.75 14.21
C ALA A 63 16.67 31.20 13.75
N LEU A 64 15.44 31.46 13.29
CA LEU A 64 14.99 32.81 12.92
C LEU A 64 14.80 33.73 14.12
N SER A 65 14.26 33.23 15.23
CA SER A 65 13.98 34.04 16.44
C SER A 65 15.26 34.50 17.15
N CYS A 66 16.34 33.71 17.07
CA CYS A 66 17.65 34.07 17.58
C CYS A 66 18.36 35.19 16.78
N GLY A 67 17.81 35.59 15.62
CA GLY A 67 18.30 36.63 14.68
C GLY A 67 18.75 37.97 15.28
N GLY A 68 18.31 38.31 16.49
CA GLY A 68 18.67 39.57 17.18
C GLY A 68 19.61 39.43 18.38
N VAL A 69 19.93 38.22 18.84
CA VAL A 69 20.65 37.96 20.10
C VAL A 69 21.96 37.21 19.82
N TYR A 70 22.75 37.71 18.88
CA TYR A 70 24.03 37.09 18.52
C TYR A 70 25.19 38.03 18.85
N GLY A 71 26.25 37.49 19.44
CA GLY A 71 27.56 38.15 19.48
C GLY A 71 28.14 38.30 18.06
N ARG A 72 29.09 39.24 17.87
CA ARG A 72 29.63 39.62 16.55
C ARG A 72 30.09 38.45 15.66
N ARG A 73 30.63 37.38 16.25
CA ARG A 73 31.03 36.15 15.53
C ARG A 73 29.84 35.29 15.13
N GLU A 74 28.84 35.15 16.00
CA GLU A 74 27.64 34.36 15.76
C GLU A 74 26.73 35.03 14.72
N ALA A 75 26.68 36.36 14.70
CA ALA A 75 25.94 37.13 13.70
C ALA A 75 26.44 36.91 12.27
N ALA A 76 27.75 36.64 12.09
CA ALA A 76 28.32 36.35 10.78
C ALA A 76 27.94 34.95 10.25
N SER A 77 27.71 33.98 11.15
CA SER A 77 27.32 32.61 10.79
C SER A 77 25.81 32.36 10.80
N ALA A 78 25.05 33.18 11.52
CA ALA A 78 23.59 33.09 11.65
C ALA A 78 22.83 32.94 10.31
N PRO A 79 23.12 33.72 9.24
CA PRO A 79 22.43 33.55 7.96
C PRO A 79 22.68 32.17 7.33
N ASN A 80 23.88 31.60 7.47
CA ASN A 80 24.20 30.27 6.95
C ASN A 80 23.42 29.17 7.70
N VAL A 81 23.23 29.33 9.00
CA VAL A 81 22.44 28.39 9.82
C VAL A 81 20.97 28.42 9.39
N VAL A 82 20.38 29.59 9.21
CA VAL A 82 18.98 29.74 8.78
C VAL A 82 18.75 29.13 7.40
N GLU A 83 19.64 29.39 6.44
CA GLU A 83 19.54 28.82 5.09
C GLU A 83 19.76 27.29 5.09
N ALA A 84 20.65 26.76 5.93
CA ALA A 84 20.80 25.31 6.10
C ALA A 84 19.51 24.67 6.65
N GLN A 85 18.88 25.28 7.66
CA GLN A 85 17.61 24.79 8.21
C GLN A 85 16.45 24.90 7.21
N ARG A 86 16.45 25.93 6.35
CA ARG A 86 15.49 26.09 5.26
C ARG A 86 15.65 25.01 4.20
N ALA A 87 16.89 24.69 3.80
CA ALA A 87 17.18 23.60 2.87
C ALA A 87 16.70 22.25 3.44
N ALA A 88 17.04 21.96 4.70
CA ALA A 88 16.59 20.75 5.39
C ALA A 88 15.05 20.65 5.51
N LEU A 89 14.34 21.78 5.70
CA LEU A 89 12.88 21.82 5.66
C LEU A 89 12.33 21.50 4.26
N GLY A 90 12.99 22.00 3.21
CA GLY A 90 12.69 21.65 1.82
C GLY A 90 12.80 20.15 1.57
N GLU A 91 13.90 19.53 2.00
CA GLU A 91 14.14 18.09 1.88
C GLU A 91 13.17 17.25 2.71
N ALA A 92 12.77 17.71 3.91
CA ALA A 92 11.75 17.04 4.70
C ALA A 92 10.40 17.04 3.97
N ARG A 93 10.04 18.17 3.34
CA ARG A 93 8.78 18.31 2.58
C ARG A 93 8.78 17.45 1.31
N THR A 94 9.90 17.35 0.60
CA THR A 94 9.99 16.46 -0.57
C THR A 94 9.83 15.00 -0.16
N ARG A 95 10.47 14.57 0.94
CA ARG A 95 10.29 13.23 1.51
C ARG A 95 8.83 12.96 1.92
N HIS A 96 8.17 13.90 2.58
CA HIS A 96 6.74 13.79 2.91
C HIS A 96 5.87 13.65 1.66
N SER A 97 6.13 14.43 0.61
CA SER A 97 5.37 14.34 -0.65
C SER A 97 5.57 12.99 -1.35
N ALA A 98 6.78 12.44 -1.33
CA ALA A 98 7.07 11.12 -1.87
C ALA A 98 6.38 10.01 -1.05
N ALA A 99 6.39 10.12 0.27
CA ALA A 99 5.68 9.19 1.16
C ALA A 99 4.16 9.22 0.89
N LEU A 100 3.56 10.39 0.68
CA LEU A 100 2.15 10.53 0.32
C LEU A 100 1.82 9.86 -1.03
N ALA A 101 2.68 10.06 -2.03
CA ALA A 101 2.50 9.42 -3.33
C ALA A 101 2.56 7.89 -3.22
N HIS A 102 3.52 7.36 -2.43
CA HIS A 102 3.62 5.94 -2.16
C HIS A 102 2.41 5.38 -1.39
N ALA A 103 1.93 6.08 -0.37
CA ALA A 103 0.76 5.66 0.40
C ALA A 103 -0.50 5.62 -0.49
N LYS A 104 -0.66 6.61 -1.37
CA LYS A 104 -1.75 6.62 -2.35
C LYS A 104 -1.67 5.43 -3.30
N GLN A 105 -0.50 5.17 -3.88
CA GLN A 105 -0.30 4.02 -4.76
C GLN A 105 -0.61 2.70 -4.03
N ALA A 106 -0.14 2.53 -2.79
CA ALA A 106 -0.41 1.32 -2.01
C ALA A 106 -1.91 1.14 -1.73
N ALA A 107 -2.64 2.23 -1.49
CA ALA A 107 -4.09 2.19 -1.33
C ALA A 107 -4.82 1.78 -2.62
N ASP A 108 -4.42 2.35 -3.77
CA ASP A 108 -4.96 2.00 -5.08
C ASP A 108 -4.71 0.51 -5.41
N GLU A 109 -3.52 0.00 -5.10
CA GLU A 109 -3.16 -1.40 -5.26
C GLU A 109 -4.02 -2.33 -4.39
N VAL A 110 -4.28 -1.98 -3.13
CA VAL A 110 -5.19 -2.71 -2.24
C VAL A 110 -6.62 -2.72 -2.78
N HIS A 111 -7.08 -1.61 -3.35
CA HIS A 111 -8.40 -1.51 -3.98
C HIS A 111 -8.51 -2.44 -5.18
N GLN A 112 -7.55 -2.38 -6.12
CA GLN A 112 -7.51 -3.27 -7.28
C GLN A 112 -7.46 -4.75 -6.87
N GLN A 113 -6.75 -5.09 -5.80
CA GLN A 113 -6.69 -6.46 -5.30
C GLN A 113 -8.03 -6.94 -4.73
N HIS A 114 -8.79 -6.06 -4.06
CA HIS A 114 -10.16 -6.36 -3.65
C HIS A 114 -11.07 -6.64 -4.85
N GLU A 115 -11.01 -5.82 -5.90
CA GLU A 115 -11.79 -6.04 -7.12
C GLU A 115 -11.46 -7.39 -7.76
N ARG A 116 -10.17 -7.75 -7.82
CA ARG A 116 -9.72 -9.06 -8.33
C ARG A 116 -10.28 -10.22 -7.50
N LEU A 117 -10.36 -10.08 -6.18
CA LEU A 117 -10.97 -11.06 -5.29
C LEU A 117 -12.48 -11.19 -5.53
N GLN A 118 -13.20 -10.07 -5.63
CA GLN A 118 -14.64 -10.08 -5.93
C GLN A 118 -14.94 -10.72 -7.29
N ALA A 119 -14.17 -10.37 -8.32
CA ALA A 119 -14.28 -10.98 -9.64
C ALA A 119 -13.96 -12.49 -9.60
N ASN A 120 -13.01 -12.92 -8.76
CA ASN A 120 -12.73 -14.34 -8.56
C ASN A 120 -13.89 -15.05 -7.85
N ALA A 121 -14.47 -14.47 -6.82
CA ALA A 121 -15.61 -15.02 -6.09
C ALA A 121 -16.81 -15.27 -7.01
N ARG A 122 -17.15 -14.31 -7.88
CA ARG A 122 -18.21 -14.47 -8.90
C ARG A 122 -17.93 -15.64 -9.86
N LYS A 123 -16.67 -15.81 -10.28
CA LYS A 123 -16.27 -16.96 -11.13
C LYS A 123 -16.40 -18.30 -10.40
N GLN A 124 -16.07 -18.32 -9.11
CA GLN A 124 -16.22 -19.52 -8.29
C GLN A 124 -17.68 -19.90 -8.05
N GLU A 125 -18.55 -18.92 -7.83
CA GLU A 125 -20.00 -19.13 -7.70
C GLU A 125 -20.57 -19.80 -8.95
N LYS A 126 -20.25 -19.25 -10.14
CA LYS A 126 -20.64 -19.87 -11.42
C LYS A 126 -20.08 -21.29 -11.60
N LEU A 127 -18.85 -21.54 -11.16
CA LEU A 127 -18.28 -22.90 -11.21
C LEU A 127 -19.03 -23.85 -10.27
N ARG A 128 -19.46 -23.40 -9.09
CA ARG A 128 -20.27 -24.20 -8.17
C ARG A 128 -21.63 -24.54 -8.78
N GLU A 129 -22.29 -23.57 -9.41
CA GLU A 129 -23.54 -23.81 -10.15
C GLU A 129 -23.34 -24.88 -11.23
N LEU A 130 -22.31 -24.75 -12.07
CA LEU A 130 -22.00 -25.76 -13.09
C LEU A 130 -21.77 -27.15 -12.48
N LEU A 131 -21.01 -27.24 -11.38
CA LEU A 131 -20.76 -28.50 -10.68
C LEU A 131 -22.06 -29.16 -10.16
N THR A 132 -23.09 -28.38 -9.80
CA THR A 132 -24.38 -28.96 -9.39
C THR A 132 -25.13 -29.60 -10.56
N PHE A 133 -25.03 -29.06 -11.78
CA PHE A 133 -25.64 -29.63 -12.98
C PHE A 133 -24.98 -30.95 -13.40
N TYR A 134 -23.65 -31.06 -13.29
CA TYR A 134 -22.90 -32.28 -13.67
C TYR A 134 -22.82 -33.35 -12.56
N ARG A 135 -23.34 -33.08 -11.35
CA ARG A 135 -23.43 -34.07 -10.26
C ARG A 135 -24.72 -34.90 -10.29
N ARG A 136 -25.77 -34.42 -10.96
CA ARG A 136 -26.98 -35.19 -11.25
C ARG A 136 -26.73 -36.16 -12.40
#